data_AF-A0A916GB99-F1
#
_entry.id   AF-A0A916GB99-F1
#
_cell.length_a   1.000
_cell.length_b   1.000
_cell.length_c   1.000
_cell.angle_alpha   90.00
_cell.angle_beta   90.00
_cell.angle_gamma   90.00
#
_symmetry.space_group_name_H-M   'P 1'
#
loop_
_entity.id
_entity.type
_entity.pdbx_description
1 polymer ?
#
loop_
_entity_poly.entity_id
_entity_poly.type
_entity_poly.pdbx_seq_one_letter_code
_entity_poly.pdbx_strand_id
1 'polypeptide(L)'
;VLAYLAPAISAAHYEVGDDVRQRFVAHNCQLAAAFECNGRARFQCDLYGIARLRLAALGIAAVFGGDECTFADGKRFYSYRRDGVTGRIASLIWLND
;
A
#
# COMPACT_ATOMS: atom_id res chain seq x y z
N VAL A 1 6.38 -17.60 9.22
CA VAL A 1 6.27 -16.82 7.97
C VAL A 1 6.75 -15.41 8.25
N LEU A 2 7.62 -14.87 7.40
CA LEU A 2 8.03 -13.46 7.43
C LEU A 2 7.44 -12.78 6.19
N ALA A 3 7.04 -11.52 6.32
CA ALA A 3 6.55 -10.72 5.21
C ALA A 3 7.35 -9.41 5.11
N TYR A 4 7.69 -8.99 3.89
CA TYR A 4 8.32 -7.71 3.62
C TYR A 4 7.42 -6.89 2.69
N LEU A 5 7.09 -5.67 3.09
CA LEU A 5 6.33 -4.73 2.28
C LEU A 5 7.30 -3.84 1.50
N ALA A 6 7.44 -4.12 0.21
CA ALA A 6 8.29 -3.39 -0.72
C ALA A 6 7.80 -1.93 -0.96
N PRO A 7 8.61 -1.07 -1.62
CA PRO A 7 8.18 0.25 -2.05
C PRO A 7 6.82 0.25 -2.75
N ALA A 8 5.91 1.05 -2.23
CA ALA A 8 4.58 1.29 -2.79
C ALA A 8 4.27 2.78 -2.72
N ILE A 9 3.11 3.20 -3.24
CA ILE A 9 2.65 4.56 -3.04
C ILE A 9 2.12 4.72 -1.61
N SER A 10 2.60 5.73 -0.88
CA SER A 10 2.16 5.98 0.50
C SER A 10 0.76 6.59 0.56
N ALA A 11 0.10 6.45 1.71
CA ALA A 11 -1.25 6.97 1.95
C ALA A 11 -1.40 8.45 1.57
N ALA A 12 -0.41 9.29 1.92
CA ALA A 12 -0.40 10.73 1.61
C ALA A 12 -0.51 11.05 0.10
N HIS A 13 -0.16 10.10 -0.78
CA HIS A 13 -0.16 10.28 -2.23
C HIS A 13 -1.15 9.34 -2.94
N TYR A 14 -1.84 8.46 -2.20
CA TYR A 14 -2.73 7.46 -2.76
C TYR A 14 -4.19 7.78 -2.51
N GLU A 15 -4.67 8.82 -3.21
CA GLU A 15 -6.09 9.13 -3.24
C GLU A 15 -6.85 8.12 -4.12
N VAL A 16 -7.98 7.64 -3.60
CA VAL A 16 -8.91 6.71 -4.25
C VAL A 16 -10.36 7.19 -4.11
N GLY A 17 -11.28 6.60 -4.88
CA GLY A 17 -12.72 6.81 -4.74
C GLY A 17 -13.33 5.94 -3.64
N ASP A 18 -14.59 6.23 -3.28
CA ASP A 18 -15.32 5.41 -2.30
C ASP A 18 -15.57 3.99 -2.81
N ASP A 19 -15.63 3.78 -4.13
CA ASP A 19 -15.75 2.46 -4.76
C ASP A 19 -14.60 1.52 -4.35
N VAL A 20 -13.37 2.04 -4.25
CA VAL A 20 -12.21 1.27 -3.79
C VAL A 20 -12.35 0.95 -2.30
N ARG A 21 -12.67 1.94 -1.47
CA ARG A 21 -12.87 1.75 -0.03
C ARG A 21 -13.94 0.71 0.26
N GLN A 22 -15.11 0.82 -0.39
CA GLN A 22 -16.23 -0.09 -0.20
C GLN A 22 -15.84 -1.54 -0.49
N ARG A 23 -15.06 -1.80 -1.54
CA ARG A 23 -14.58 -3.16 -1.86
C ARG A 23 -13.70 -3.75 -0.76
N PHE A 24 -12.85 -2.95 -0.11
CA PHE A 24 -12.05 -3.42 1.01
C PHE A 24 -12.89 -3.63 2.28
N VAL A 25 -13.74 -2.67 2.62
CA VAL A 25 -14.57 -2.71 3.83
C VAL A 25 -15.61 -3.83 3.78
N ALA A 26 -16.18 -4.11 2.60
CA ALA A 26 -17.12 -5.22 2.42
C ALA A 26 -16.48 -6.59 2.71
N HIS A 27 -15.17 -6.72 2.51
CA HIS A 27 -14.44 -7.95 2.83
C HIS A 27 -14.05 -8.04 4.31
N ASN A 28 -13.62 -6.93 4.91
CA ASN A 28 -13.32 -6.85 6.34
C ASN A 28 -13.51 -5.41 6.82
N CYS A 29 -14.45 -5.19 7.74
CA CYS A 29 -14.79 -3.88 8.26
C CYS A 29 -13.62 -3.16 8.95
N GLN A 30 -12.65 -3.90 9.51
CA GLN A 30 -11.45 -3.33 10.14
C GLN A 30 -10.57 -2.60 9.12
N LEU A 31 -10.64 -2.96 7.84
CA LEU A 31 -9.88 -2.29 6.78
C LEU A 31 -10.34 -0.84 6.57
N ALA A 32 -11.50 -0.43 7.09
CA ALA A 32 -11.92 0.96 7.09
C ALA A 32 -10.89 1.90 7.76
N ALA A 33 -10.13 1.41 8.75
CA ALA A 33 -9.11 2.17 9.44
C ALA A 33 -7.94 2.61 8.53
N ALA A 34 -7.76 1.96 7.37
CA ALA A 34 -6.73 2.29 6.40
C ALA A 34 -7.20 3.29 5.32
N PHE A 35 -8.37 3.91 5.50
CA PHE A 35 -8.92 4.91 4.60
C PHE A 35 -9.28 6.19 5.36
N GLU A 36 -8.56 7.27 5.08
CA GLU A 36 -8.86 8.59 5.65
C GLU A 36 -9.61 9.45 4.64
N CYS A 37 -10.81 9.90 5.00
CA CYS A 37 -11.58 10.80 4.13
C CYS A 37 -10.89 12.17 4.05
N ASN A 38 -10.77 12.72 2.85
CA ASN A 38 -10.25 14.06 2.64
C ASN A 38 -11.39 15.05 2.31
N GLY A 39 -11.06 16.34 2.27
CA GLY A 39 -12.03 17.42 2.04
C GLY A 39 -12.74 17.41 0.67
N ARG A 40 -12.47 16.44 -0.20
CA ARG A 40 -13.06 16.31 -1.54
C ARG A 40 -13.98 15.10 -1.69
N ALA A 41 -14.43 14.51 -0.57
CA ALA A 41 -15.18 13.26 -0.56
C ALA A 41 -14.44 12.09 -1.26
N ARG A 42 -13.11 12.08 -1.11
CA ARG A 42 -12.20 11.02 -1.57
C ARG A 42 -11.43 10.48 -0.37
N PHE A 43 -10.73 9.36 -0.55
CA PHE A 43 -10.00 8.72 0.54
C PHE A 43 -8.50 8.65 0.26
N GLN A 44 -7.68 8.99 1.25
CA GLN A 44 -6.28 8.59 1.28
C GLN A 44 -6.20 7.14 1.76
N CYS A 45 -5.67 6.27 0.91
CA CYS A 45 -5.65 4.83 1.13
C CYS A 45 -4.25 4.36 1.57
N ASP A 46 -4.17 3.79 2.77
CA ASP A 46 -2.94 3.21 3.30
C ASP A 46 -2.80 1.73 2.88
N LEU A 47 -2.09 1.51 1.78
CA LEU A 47 -1.80 0.16 1.29
C LEU A 47 -0.99 -0.68 2.29
N TYR A 48 -0.09 -0.06 3.06
CA TYR A 48 0.69 -0.77 4.07
C TYR A 48 -0.18 -1.15 5.26
N GLY A 49 -1.04 -0.25 5.72
CA GLY A 49 -2.07 -0.53 6.73
C GLY A 49 -3.00 -1.68 6.32
N ILE A 50 -3.51 -1.67 5.09
CA ILE A 50 -4.33 -2.76 4.54
C ILE A 50 -3.57 -4.09 4.58
N ALA A 51 -2.33 -4.11 4.08
CA ALA A 51 -1.51 -5.32 4.05
C ALA A 51 -1.25 -5.86 5.47
N ARG A 52 -0.93 -4.99 6.43
CA ARG A 52 -0.70 -5.38 7.83
C ARG A 52 -1.95 -5.96 8.49
N LEU A 53 -3.11 -5.32 8.31
CA LEU A 53 -4.37 -5.82 8.85
C LEU A 53 -4.73 -7.20 8.27
N ARG A 54 -4.52 -7.39 6.97
CA ARG A 54 -4.74 -8.69 6.31
C ARG A 54 -3.77 -9.76 6.79
N LEU A 55 -2.48 -9.45 6.91
CA LEU A 55 -1.46 -10.38 7.40
C LEU A 55 -1.71 -10.75 8.87
N ALA A 56 -2.07 -9.78 9.70
CA ALA A 56 -2.39 -10.00 11.11
C ALA A 56 -3.62 -10.89 11.29
N ALA A 57 -4.67 -10.73 10.46
CA ALA A 57 -5.83 -11.61 10.46
C ALA A 57 -5.50 -13.08 10.12
N LEU A 58 -4.36 -13.32 9.47
CA LEU A 58 -3.82 -14.66 9.18
C LEU A 58 -2.80 -15.14 10.23
N GLY A 59 -2.60 -14.40 11.32
CA GLY A 59 -1.61 -14.71 12.35
C GLY A 59 -0.16 -14.38 11.98
N ILE A 60 0.08 -13.64 10.90
CA ILE A 60 1.43 -13.24 10.46
C ILE A 60 1.79 -11.91 11.13
N ALA A 61 2.55 -11.99 12.23
CA ALA A 61 2.98 -10.83 13.01
C ALA A 61 4.33 -10.23 12.57
N ALA A 62 5.22 -11.06 12.00
CA ALA A 62 6.56 -10.63 11.59
C ALA A 62 6.51 -9.96 10.20
N VAL A 63 6.15 -8.68 10.17
CA VAL A 63 6.01 -7.88 8.96
C VAL A 63 6.99 -6.70 8.99
N PHE A 64 7.84 -6.60 7.96
CA PHE A 64 8.91 -5.60 7.83
C PHE A 64 8.69 -4.71 6.59
N GLY A 65 9.51 -3.65 6.46
CA GLY A 65 9.39 -2.65 5.39
C GLY A 65 8.11 -1.83 5.50
N GLY A 66 7.70 -1.21 4.39
CA GLY A 66 6.48 -0.42 4.30
C GLY A 66 6.63 1.04 4.78
N ASP A 67 7.81 1.58 4.61
CA ASP A 67 8.23 2.94 5.00
C ASP A 67 8.67 3.79 3.80
N GLU A 68 8.67 3.22 2.59
CA GLU A 68 9.09 3.89 1.35
C GLU A 68 7.89 4.36 0.52
N CYS A 69 8.08 5.44 -0.24
CA CYS A 69 7.03 5.97 -1.11
C CYS A 69 7.52 6.12 -2.55
N THR A 70 6.96 5.34 -3.48
CA THR A 70 7.32 5.39 -4.90
C THR A 70 6.98 6.73 -5.53
N PHE A 71 5.91 7.39 -5.07
CA PHE A 71 5.52 8.72 -5.57
C PHE A 71 6.46 9.82 -5.06
N ALA A 72 6.80 9.84 -3.78
CA ALA A 72 7.60 10.91 -3.18
C ALA A 72 9.08 10.81 -3.55
N ASP A 73 9.63 9.60 -3.66
CA ASP A 73 11.04 9.39 -3.94
C ASP A 73 11.31 9.09 -5.42
N GLY A 74 11.21 10.13 -6.25
CA GLY A 74 11.45 10.04 -7.69
C GLY A 74 12.90 9.77 -8.09
N LYS A 75 13.86 9.86 -7.14
CA LYS A 75 15.26 9.53 -7.42
C LYS A 75 15.50 8.02 -7.39
N ARG A 76 14.75 7.29 -6.56
CA ARG A 76 14.91 5.84 -6.39
C ARG A 76 13.85 5.00 -7.10
N PHE A 77 12.65 5.54 -7.32
CA PHE A 77 11.52 4.74 -7.81
C PHE A 77 10.78 5.36 -8.98
N TYR A 78 10.39 4.51 -9.93
CA TYR A 78 9.34 4.82 -10.90
C TYR A 78 7.98 4.89 -10.20
N SER A 79 7.11 5.82 -10.60
CA SER A 79 5.73 5.91 -10.12
C SER A 79 4.78 6.29 -11.22
N TYR A 80 3.86 5.38 -11.57
CA TYR A 80 2.81 5.65 -12.55
C TYR A 80 1.93 6.84 -12.12
N ARG A 81 1.66 6.98 -10.81
CA ARG A 81 0.83 8.09 -10.30
C ARG A 81 1.50 9.44 -10.50
N ARG A 82 2.83 9.51 -10.49
CA ARG A 82 3.60 10.74 -10.70
C ARG A 82 3.86 11.00 -12.18
N ASP A 83 4.30 9.98 -12.91
CA ASP A 83 4.93 10.14 -14.23
C ASP A 83 4.07 9.61 -15.39
N GLY A 84 2.99 8.87 -15.12
CA GLY A 84 2.20 8.20 -16.15
C GLY A 84 2.98 7.09 -16.84
N VAL A 85 3.32 7.25 -18.12
CA VAL A 85 4.11 6.26 -18.87
C VAL A 85 5.56 6.30 -18.38
N THR A 86 5.94 5.30 -17.59
CA THR A 86 7.24 5.22 -16.91
C THR A 86 7.72 3.76 -16.81
N GLY A 87 8.91 3.54 -16.24
CA GLY A 87 9.49 2.23 -15.99
C GLY A 87 8.76 1.39 -14.93
N ARG A 88 9.35 0.26 -14.54
CA ARG A 88 8.84 -0.62 -13.48
C ARG A 88 9.97 -0.99 -12.53
N ILE A 89 9.61 -1.18 -11.27
CA ILE A 89 10.49 -1.77 -10.25
C ILE A 89 10.08 -3.23 -10.02
N ALA A 90 11.01 -4.04 -9.53
CA ALA A 90 10.77 -5.43 -9.18
C ALA A 90 11.25 -5.71 -7.75
N SER A 91 10.56 -6.60 -7.06
CA SER A 91 10.97 -7.15 -5.78
C SER A 91 11.21 -8.65 -5.97
N LEU A 92 12.41 -9.12 -5.65
CA LEU A 92 12.84 -10.50 -5.87
C LEU A 92 13.26 -11.13 -4.54
N ILE A 93 12.93 -12.40 -4.35
CA ILE A 93 13.38 -13.21 -3.23
C ILE A 93 13.74 -14.60 -3.75
N TRP A 94 14.86 -15.15 -3.31
CA TRP A 94 15.30 -16.49 -3.63
C TRP A 94 16.03 -17.09 -2.42
N LEU A 95 16.09 -18.42 -2.38
CA LEU A 95 16.99 -19.12 -1.48
C LEU A 95 18.36 -19.19 -2.16
N ASN A 96 19.40 -18.83 -1.42
CA ASN A 96 20.78 -19.05 -1.83
C ASN A 96 21.38 -20.05 -0.84
N ASP A 97 22.13 -21.00 -1.37
CA ASP A 97 22.78 -22.06 -0.59
C ASP A 97 23.86 -21.51 0.36
#